data_AF-A0A960ZXU3-F1
#
_entry.id   AF-A0A960ZXU3-F1
#
_cell.length_a   1.000
_cell.length_b   1.000
_cell.length_c   1.000
_cell.angle_alpha   90.00
_cell.angle_beta   90.00
_cell.angle_gamma   90.00
#
_symmetry.space_group_name_H-M   'P 1'
#
loop_
_entity.id
_entity.type
_entity.pdbx_description
1 polymer ?
#
loop_
_entity_poly.entity_id
_entity_poly.type
_entity_poly.pdbx_seq_one_letter_code
_entity_poly.pdbx_strand_id
1 'polypeptide(L)'
;MDRLFIGLGVEADWPESFPEGRILEPRNRHLTLVFLGNHTSHRILNELDSLPVLRKVGLAGYFDSPLFIPPSHPRVVSWHVAMHEGLGHLQAHVAEWIRELGYTIDARTFLPHLTIARAPFEVKKWEDHFKPLPWTTDQIHLYRSMGNLQYEPLWSHTYLSPIEQIDHPADFAFLIRGESFKELYFHAITALSMACSALLDSEIPLPNMGILSSLDGVIEGLNERIAVIDGKWGIELKGVPYSHSLRILEDGVLEWEMIVDV
;
A
#
# COMPACT_ATOMS: atom_id res chain seq x y z
N MET A 1 -23.52 -8.17 -18.60
CA MET A 1 -23.35 -7.51 -17.29
C MET A 1 -21.96 -7.81 -16.82
N ASP A 2 -21.23 -6.79 -16.39
CA ASP A 2 -19.86 -6.91 -15.91
C ASP A 2 -19.87 -7.02 -14.38
N ARG A 3 -18.96 -7.82 -13.83
CA ARG A 3 -18.72 -7.85 -12.39
C ARG A 3 -17.68 -6.79 -12.05
N LEU A 4 -18.11 -5.68 -11.45
CA LEU A 4 -17.31 -4.48 -11.27
C LEU A 4 -16.87 -4.26 -9.82
N PHE A 5 -15.73 -3.59 -9.65
CA PHE A 5 -15.25 -3.09 -8.37
C PHE A 5 -14.24 -1.96 -8.58
N ILE A 6 -14.09 -1.09 -7.59
CA ILE A 6 -13.01 -0.10 -7.53
C ILE A 6 -11.90 -0.64 -6.64
N GLY A 7 -10.65 -0.52 -7.08
CA GLY A 7 -9.49 -0.98 -6.33
C GLY A 7 -8.21 -0.29 -6.71
N LEU A 8 -7.20 -0.45 -5.87
CA LEU A 8 -5.85 0.06 -6.06
C LEU A 8 -4.99 -0.99 -6.75
N GLY A 9 -4.25 -0.63 -7.80
CA GLY A 9 -3.22 -1.49 -8.37
C GLY A 9 -2.00 -1.50 -7.45
N VAL A 10 -1.56 -2.67 -7.00
CA VAL A 10 -0.52 -2.76 -5.95
C VAL A 10 0.78 -3.30 -6.51
N GLU A 11 1.85 -2.58 -6.23
CA GLU A 11 3.22 -2.95 -6.54
C GLU A 11 3.97 -3.36 -5.27
N ALA A 12 4.81 -4.38 -5.39
CA ALA A 12 5.67 -4.87 -4.32
C ALA A 12 6.77 -5.75 -4.93
N ASP A 13 7.86 -5.96 -4.20
CA ASP A 13 8.88 -6.94 -4.57
C ASP A 13 8.40 -8.36 -4.21
N TRP A 14 7.52 -8.89 -5.06
CA TRP A 14 6.84 -10.14 -4.77
C TRP A 14 7.81 -11.33 -4.72
N PRO A 15 7.61 -12.30 -3.80
CA PRO A 15 8.40 -13.52 -3.77
C PRO A 15 8.43 -14.22 -5.13
N GLU A 16 9.61 -14.71 -5.52
CA GLU A 16 9.83 -15.45 -6.78
C GLU A 16 8.95 -16.70 -6.88
N SER A 17 8.60 -17.29 -5.73
CA SER A 17 7.74 -18.47 -5.66
C SER A 17 6.80 -18.39 -4.45
N PHE A 18 5.65 -19.02 -4.60
CA PHE A 18 4.64 -19.16 -3.55
C PHE A 18 4.37 -20.64 -3.27
N PRO A 19 3.85 -20.98 -2.07
CA PRO A 19 3.30 -22.30 -1.83
C PRO A 19 2.17 -22.66 -2.80
N GLU A 20 1.84 -23.94 -2.91
CA GLU A 20 0.81 -24.41 -3.82
C GLU A 20 -0.53 -23.66 -3.65
N GLY A 21 -1.11 -23.25 -4.78
CA GLY A 21 -2.28 -22.41 -4.87
C GLY A 21 -2.63 -22.06 -6.31
N ARG A 22 -3.86 -21.63 -6.57
CA ARG A 22 -4.17 -20.87 -7.79
C ARG A 22 -3.71 -19.44 -7.57
N ILE A 23 -2.47 -19.15 -7.94
CA ILE A 23 -1.80 -17.88 -7.68
C ILE A 23 -2.31 -16.79 -8.63
N LEU A 24 -2.53 -15.59 -8.11
CA LEU A 24 -2.77 -14.41 -8.92
C LEU A 24 -1.44 -13.93 -9.51
N GLU A 25 -1.42 -13.72 -10.81
CA GLU A 25 -0.31 -13.01 -11.47
C GLU A 25 -0.15 -11.60 -10.89
N PRO A 26 1.07 -11.05 -10.83
CA PRO A 26 1.31 -9.71 -10.27
C PRO A 26 0.39 -8.61 -10.81
N ARG A 27 0.17 -8.55 -12.13
CA ARG A 27 -0.74 -7.58 -12.77
C ARG A 27 -2.20 -7.62 -12.31
N ASN A 28 -2.62 -8.73 -11.69
CA ASN A 28 -3.98 -8.95 -11.20
C ASN A 28 -4.10 -8.66 -9.69
N ARG A 29 -2.99 -8.33 -9.01
CA ARG A 29 -2.94 -8.06 -7.58
C ARG A 29 -3.42 -6.65 -7.31
N HIS A 30 -4.45 -6.54 -6.49
CA HIS A 30 -5.10 -5.29 -6.20
C HIS A 30 -5.67 -5.29 -4.79
N LEU A 31 -5.88 -4.10 -4.25
CA LEU A 31 -6.59 -3.88 -3.00
C LEU A 31 -8.00 -3.37 -3.35
N THR A 32 -9.02 -4.19 -3.12
CA THR A 32 -10.41 -3.80 -3.41
C THR A 32 -10.88 -2.75 -2.39
N LEU A 33 -11.33 -1.59 -2.86
CA LEU A 33 -11.93 -0.55 -2.01
C LEU A 33 -13.45 -0.75 -1.90
N VAL A 34 -14.12 -0.96 -3.04
CA VAL A 34 -15.58 -1.10 -3.13
C VAL A 34 -15.94 -2.14 -4.18
N PHE A 35 -16.69 -3.18 -3.77
CA PHE A 35 -17.24 -4.16 -4.70
C PHE A 35 -18.65 -3.76 -5.13
N LEU A 36 -18.87 -3.62 -6.43
CA LEU A 36 -20.15 -3.16 -7.00
C LEU A 36 -21.06 -4.33 -7.39
N GLY A 37 -20.49 -5.49 -7.72
CA GLY A 37 -21.29 -6.62 -8.20
C GLY A 37 -21.60 -6.53 -9.70
N ASN A 38 -22.73 -7.08 -10.12
CA ASN A 38 -23.07 -7.21 -11.54
C ASN A 38 -23.81 -5.97 -12.05
N HIS A 39 -23.16 -5.16 -12.88
CA HIS A 39 -23.71 -3.93 -13.43
C HIS A 39 -23.33 -3.75 -14.91
N THR A 40 -23.99 -2.82 -15.59
CA THR A 40 -23.56 -2.36 -16.93
C THR A 40 -22.47 -1.30 -16.75
N SER A 41 -21.26 -1.57 -17.24
CA SER A 41 -20.08 -0.70 -17.10
C SER A 41 -20.29 0.73 -17.59
N HIS A 42 -21.03 0.92 -18.69
CA HIS A 42 -21.31 2.24 -19.25
C HIS A 42 -21.92 3.24 -18.25
N ARG A 43 -22.72 2.78 -17.27
CA ARG A 43 -23.35 3.68 -16.29
C ARG A 43 -22.31 4.32 -15.39
N ILE A 44 -21.37 3.54 -14.85
CA ILE A 44 -20.34 4.06 -13.93
C ILE A 44 -19.22 4.78 -14.69
N LEU A 45 -18.86 4.30 -15.89
CA LEU A 45 -17.79 4.91 -16.69
C LEU A 45 -18.04 6.40 -16.97
N ASN A 46 -19.30 6.78 -17.20
CA ASN A 46 -19.69 8.18 -17.42
C ASN A 46 -19.53 9.08 -16.19
N GLU A 47 -19.46 8.50 -15.00
CA GLU A 47 -19.36 9.24 -13.74
C GLU A 47 -17.91 9.31 -13.24
N LEU A 48 -16.98 8.50 -13.76
CA LEU A 48 -15.62 8.37 -13.20
C LEU A 48 -14.78 9.64 -13.30
N ASP A 49 -15.05 10.52 -14.26
CA ASP A 49 -14.39 11.84 -14.33
C ASP A 49 -14.81 12.75 -13.16
N SER A 50 -15.92 12.43 -12.49
CA SER A 50 -16.39 13.09 -11.26
C SER A 50 -15.94 12.36 -9.99
N LEU A 51 -15.20 11.25 -10.10
CA LEU A 51 -14.61 10.61 -8.93
C LEU A 51 -13.77 11.67 -8.22
N PRO A 52 -14.06 12.00 -6.95
CA PRO A 52 -13.32 13.05 -6.27
C PRO A 52 -11.83 12.68 -6.30
N VAL A 53 -10.98 13.63 -6.72
CA VAL A 53 -9.53 13.49 -6.58
C VAL A 53 -9.24 13.61 -5.10
N LEU A 54 -9.21 12.46 -4.42
CA LEU A 54 -9.11 12.40 -2.96
C LEU A 54 -7.69 12.63 -2.45
N ARG A 55 -6.72 12.41 -3.32
CA ARG A 55 -5.28 12.43 -3.01
C ARG A 55 -4.49 12.85 -4.24
N LYS A 56 -3.34 13.45 -4.01
CA LYS A 56 -2.33 13.82 -5.01
C LYS A 56 -1.21 12.80 -5.06
N VAL A 57 -0.92 12.20 -3.91
CA VAL A 57 0.11 11.16 -3.76
C VAL A 57 -0.57 9.82 -3.53
N GLY A 58 0.02 8.79 -4.15
CA GLY A 58 -0.33 7.40 -3.91
C GLY A 58 -0.13 6.97 -2.46
N LEU A 59 -0.34 5.69 -2.19
CA LEU A 59 -0.18 5.13 -0.85
C LEU A 59 1.01 4.17 -0.83
N ALA A 60 1.72 4.15 0.29
CA ALA A 60 2.69 3.12 0.61
C ALA A 60 2.40 2.51 1.98
N GLY A 61 2.78 1.26 2.15
CA GLY A 61 2.64 0.56 3.42
C GLY A 61 3.29 -0.81 3.37
N TYR A 62 2.83 -1.71 4.23
CA TYR A 62 3.32 -3.08 4.23
C TYR A 62 2.20 -4.07 4.54
N PHE A 63 2.44 -5.32 4.16
CA PHE A 63 1.65 -6.45 4.60
C PHE A 63 2.20 -6.96 5.94
N ASP A 64 1.34 -7.16 6.93
CA ASP A 64 1.76 -7.56 8.29
C ASP A 64 1.42 -9.01 8.65
N SER A 65 0.47 -9.64 7.93
CA SER A 65 0.00 -10.98 8.24
C SER A 65 -0.69 -11.65 7.06
N PRO A 66 -0.69 -13.00 6.99
CA PRO A 66 -1.54 -13.73 6.08
C PRO A 66 -2.98 -13.79 6.61
N LEU A 67 -3.96 -13.74 5.71
CA LEU A 67 -5.38 -13.92 5.99
C LEU A 67 -5.93 -15.09 5.20
N PHE A 68 -6.71 -15.92 5.88
CA PHE A 68 -7.37 -17.09 5.31
C PHE A 68 -8.87 -16.87 5.31
N ILE A 69 -9.45 -16.65 4.12
CA ILE A 69 -10.82 -16.16 3.97
C ILE A 69 -11.70 -17.20 3.25
N PRO A 70 -12.88 -17.56 3.82
CA PRO A 70 -13.30 -17.30 5.20
C PRO A 70 -12.46 -18.12 6.22
N PRO A 71 -12.47 -17.78 7.52
CA PRO A 71 -11.64 -18.47 8.52
C PRO A 71 -11.94 -19.98 8.63
N SER A 72 -13.23 -20.35 8.53
CA SER A 72 -13.65 -21.74 8.47
C SER A 72 -13.70 -22.22 7.01
N HIS A 73 -12.85 -23.18 6.66
CA HIS A 73 -12.65 -23.69 5.29
C HIS A 73 -12.17 -22.62 4.30
N PRO A 74 -10.93 -22.12 4.46
CA PRO A 74 -10.45 -21.01 3.67
C PRO A 74 -10.36 -21.35 2.19
N ARG A 75 -10.83 -20.41 1.36
CA ARG A 75 -10.86 -20.50 -0.11
C ARG A 75 -9.91 -19.52 -0.76
N VAL A 76 -9.43 -18.54 0.01
CA VAL A 76 -8.57 -17.45 -0.43
C VAL A 76 -7.46 -17.30 0.59
N VAL A 77 -6.22 -17.20 0.11
CA VAL A 77 -5.10 -16.65 0.87
C VAL A 77 -4.94 -15.21 0.42
N SER A 78 -4.96 -14.32 1.39
CA SER A 78 -4.73 -12.89 1.20
C SER A 78 -3.63 -12.43 2.14
N TRP A 79 -3.04 -11.28 1.85
CA TRP A 79 -2.17 -10.58 2.79
C TRP A 79 -2.91 -9.38 3.34
N HIS A 80 -2.95 -9.27 4.66
CA HIS A 80 -3.51 -8.13 5.36
C HIS A 80 -2.61 -6.91 5.15
N VAL A 81 -3.22 -5.77 4.90
CA VAL A 81 -2.52 -4.51 4.77
C VAL A 81 -2.55 -3.81 6.12
N ALA A 82 -1.37 -3.59 6.70
CA ALA A 82 -1.25 -2.80 7.91
C ALA A 82 -1.86 -1.41 7.65
N MET A 83 -2.78 -0.99 8.51
CA MET A 83 -3.55 0.24 8.30
C MET A 83 -2.62 1.46 8.33
N HIS A 84 -2.40 2.05 7.15
CA HIS A 84 -1.77 3.35 6.98
C HIS A 84 -2.82 4.48 7.10
N GLU A 85 -2.39 5.67 7.50
CA GLU A 85 -3.24 6.84 7.48
C GLU A 85 -3.71 7.13 6.04
N GLY A 86 -5.00 7.35 5.84
CA GLY A 86 -5.54 7.66 4.51
C GLY A 86 -6.16 6.50 3.73
N LEU A 87 -5.73 5.22 3.90
CA LEU A 87 -6.38 4.11 3.18
C LEU A 87 -7.85 3.95 3.59
N GLY A 88 -8.14 4.02 4.88
CA GLY A 88 -9.50 3.95 5.41
C GLY A 88 -10.36 5.15 4.99
N HIS A 89 -9.77 6.35 4.96
CA HIS A 89 -10.44 7.56 4.48
C HIS A 89 -10.74 7.49 2.98
N LEU A 90 -9.77 7.04 2.17
CA LEU A 90 -9.94 6.80 0.74
C LEU A 90 -11.07 5.80 0.50
N GLN A 91 -11.06 4.67 1.21
CA GLN A 91 -12.12 3.67 1.09
C GLN A 91 -13.49 4.24 1.46
N ALA A 92 -13.60 4.95 2.58
CA ALA A 92 -14.85 5.53 3.05
C ALA A 92 -15.42 6.55 2.05
N HIS A 93 -14.56 7.43 1.51
CA HIS A 93 -14.98 8.42 0.51
C HIS A 93 -15.40 7.77 -0.81
N VAL A 94 -14.64 6.81 -1.33
CA VAL A 94 -15.03 6.07 -2.56
C VAL A 94 -16.35 5.33 -2.34
N ALA A 95 -16.54 4.73 -1.16
CA ALA A 95 -17.79 4.08 -0.81
C ALA A 95 -18.95 5.07 -0.75
N GLU A 96 -18.76 6.25 -0.18
CA GLU A 96 -19.84 7.25 -0.11
C GLU A 96 -20.22 7.77 -1.51
N TRP A 97 -19.23 8.14 -2.33
CA TRP A 97 -19.46 8.54 -3.71
C TRP A 97 -20.23 7.47 -4.52
N ILE A 98 -19.88 6.20 -4.36
CA ILE A 98 -20.62 5.09 -5.00
C ILE A 98 -22.07 4.99 -4.50
N ARG A 99 -22.34 5.24 -3.21
CA ARG A 99 -23.71 5.27 -2.68
C ARG A 99 -24.52 6.43 -3.23
N GLU A 100 -23.91 7.61 -3.35
CA GLU A 100 -24.54 8.81 -3.93
C GLU A 100 -24.96 8.58 -5.39
N LEU A 101 -24.19 7.78 -6.15
CA LEU A 101 -24.57 7.33 -7.50
C LEU A 101 -25.69 6.28 -7.54
N GLY A 102 -26.18 5.84 -6.37
CA GLY A 102 -27.29 4.91 -6.22
C GLY A 102 -26.90 3.42 -6.33
N TYR A 103 -25.63 3.08 -6.12
CA TYR A 103 -25.20 1.68 -6.02
C TYR A 103 -25.36 1.15 -4.60
N THR A 104 -25.68 -0.14 -4.47
CA THR A 104 -25.67 -0.83 -3.17
C THR A 104 -24.29 -1.40 -2.91
N ILE A 105 -23.69 -1.03 -1.78
CA ILE A 105 -22.40 -1.55 -1.33
C ILE A 105 -22.64 -2.55 -0.21
N ASP A 106 -21.77 -3.55 -0.12
CA ASP A 106 -21.73 -4.50 0.98
C ASP A 106 -21.57 -3.79 2.35
N ALA A 107 -22.36 -4.20 3.34
CA ALA A 107 -22.35 -3.63 4.68
C ALA A 107 -21.23 -4.17 5.59
N ARG A 108 -20.44 -5.14 5.13
CA ARG A 108 -19.31 -5.69 5.88
C ARG A 108 -18.26 -4.62 6.16
N THR A 109 -17.67 -4.67 7.35
CA THR A 109 -16.53 -3.84 7.73
C THR A 109 -15.40 -4.01 6.71
N PHE A 110 -14.81 -2.89 6.31
CA PHE A 110 -13.66 -2.89 5.44
C PHE A 110 -12.48 -3.61 6.11
N LEU A 111 -12.04 -4.71 5.50
CA LEU A 111 -10.86 -5.47 5.88
C LEU A 111 -9.85 -5.27 4.75
N PRO A 112 -8.84 -4.39 4.89
CA PRO A 112 -7.91 -4.10 3.81
C PRO A 112 -7.00 -5.32 3.60
N HIS A 113 -7.13 -5.94 2.44
CA HIS A 113 -6.34 -7.12 2.10
C HIS A 113 -6.14 -7.23 0.60
N LEU A 114 -5.06 -7.91 0.21
CA LEU A 114 -4.76 -8.25 -1.16
C LEU A 114 -4.81 -9.75 -1.34
N THR A 115 -5.62 -10.23 -2.28
CA THR A 115 -5.70 -11.68 -2.57
C THR A 115 -4.44 -12.14 -3.29
N ILE A 116 -3.77 -13.18 -2.78
CA ILE A 116 -2.56 -13.76 -3.40
C ILE A 116 -2.89 -15.06 -4.13
N ALA A 117 -3.71 -15.91 -3.51
CA ALA A 117 -4.04 -17.21 -4.07
C ALA A 117 -5.46 -17.65 -3.72
N ARG A 118 -5.98 -18.59 -4.51
CA ARG A 118 -7.21 -19.33 -4.19
C ARG A 118 -6.94 -20.81 -4.06
N ALA A 119 -7.82 -21.48 -3.32
CA ALA A 119 -7.78 -22.93 -3.10
C ALA A 119 -7.68 -23.71 -4.43
N PRO A 120 -7.07 -24.92 -4.43
CA PRO A 120 -6.54 -25.63 -3.26
C PRO A 120 -5.23 -25.03 -2.73
N PHE A 121 -5.04 -25.05 -1.41
CA PHE A 121 -3.79 -24.69 -0.73
C PHE A 121 -3.76 -25.28 0.68
N GLU A 122 -2.59 -25.28 1.32
CA GLU A 122 -2.40 -25.71 2.70
C GLU A 122 -2.08 -24.51 3.60
N VAL A 123 -2.95 -24.21 4.57
CA VAL A 123 -2.86 -23.02 5.44
C VAL A 123 -1.48 -22.86 6.08
N LYS A 124 -0.98 -23.93 6.72
CA LYS A 124 0.29 -23.92 7.43
C LYS A 124 1.47 -23.53 6.54
N LYS A 125 1.52 -24.03 5.30
CA LYS A 125 2.59 -23.67 4.35
C LYS A 125 2.58 -22.18 4.00
N TRP A 126 1.40 -21.58 3.93
CA TRP A 126 1.24 -20.15 3.66
C TRP A 126 1.57 -19.30 4.89
N GLU A 127 1.25 -19.76 6.10
CA GLU A 127 1.67 -19.14 7.35
C GLU A 127 3.20 -19.14 7.48
N ASP A 128 3.82 -20.33 7.32
CA ASP A 128 5.27 -20.51 7.43
C ASP A 128 6.05 -19.74 6.33
N HIS A 129 5.42 -19.51 5.17
CA HIS A 129 6.03 -18.77 4.06
C HIS A 129 5.90 -17.25 4.19
N PHE A 130 4.88 -16.76 4.92
CA PHE A 130 4.62 -15.33 4.98
C PHE A 130 5.79 -14.57 5.63
N LYS A 131 6.17 -13.47 4.98
CA LYS A 131 7.07 -12.47 5.53
C LYS A 131 6.44 -11.10 5.30
N PRO A 132 6.56 -10.15 6.25
CA PRO A 132 6.15 -8.78 6.00
C PRO A 132 6.81 -8.25 4.73
N LEU A 133 6.03 -7.55 3.91
CA LEU A 133 6.48 -7.08 2.61
C LEU A 133 5.96 -5.66 2.35
N PRO A 134 6.82 -4.70 1.99
CA PRO A 134 6.38 -3.37 1.60
C PRO A 134 5.59 -3.40 0.30
N TRP A 135 4.67 -2.45 0.16
CA TRP A 135 3.91 -2.24 -1.06
C TRP A 135 3.70 -0.76 -1.32
N THR A 136 3.50 -0.43 -2.59
CA THR A 136 3.14 0.91 -3.06
C THR A 136 1.94 0.82 -4.01
N THR A 137 1.27 1.94 -4.18
CA THR A 137 0.26 2.13 -5.23
C THR A 137 0.24 3.59 -5.63
N ASP A 138 0.23 3.83 -6.93
CA ASP A 138 0.01 5.12 -7.55
C ASP A 138 -1.22 5.09 -8.47
N GLN A 139 -1.99 3.99 -8.48
CA GLN A 139 -3.11 3.82 -9.40
C GLN A 139 -4.38 3.35 -8.70
N ILE A 140 -5.47 4.02 -9.01
CA ILE A 140 -6.83 3.57 -8.73
C ILE A 140 -7.53 3.21 -10.03
N HIS A 141 -8.30 2.13 -10.02
CA HIS A 141 -9.01 1.65 -11.20
C HIS A 141 -10.47 1.32 -10.91
N LEU A 142 -11.29 1.46 -11.94
CA LEU A 142 -12.49 0.64 -12.08
C LEU A 142 -12.09 -0.66 -12.77
N TYR A 143 -12.24 -1.78 -12.09
CA TYR A 143 -11.95 -3.11 -12.63
C TYR A 143 -13.21 -3.83 -13.10
N ARG A 144 -13.05 -4.60 -14.18
CA ARG A 144 -13.91 -5.72 -14.57
C ARG A 144 -13.27 -7.04 -14.16
N SER A 145 -14.00 -7.86 -13.41
CA SER A 145 -13.61 -9.23 -13.12
C SER A 145 -13.97 -10.15 -14.30
N MET A 146 -12.96 -10.71 -14.97
CA MET A 146 -13.12 -11.66 -16.06
C MET A 146 -13.34 -13.11 -15.58
N GLY A 147 -13.27 -13.33 -14.26
CA GLY A 147 -13.26 -14.67 -13.68
C GLY A 147 -11.87 -15.28 -13.71
N ASN A 148 -11.70 -16.47 -13.15
CA ASN A 148 -10.41 -17.21 -13.14
C ASN A 148 -9.21 -16.35 -12.73
N LEU A 149 -9.38 -15.46 -11.75
CA LEU A 149 -8.32 -14.59 -11.21
C LEU A 149 -7.80 -13.50 -12.17
N GLN A 150 -8.53 -13.23 -13.25
CA GLN A 150 -8.19 -12.19 -14.21
C GLN A 150 -9.08 -10.96 -14.02
N TYR A 151 -8.43 -9.79 -14.04
CA TYR A 151 -9.05 -8.50 -13.87
C TYR A 151 -8.56 -7.55 -14.96
N GLU A 152 -9.46 -6.71 -15.44
CA GLU A 152 -9.17 -5.74 -16.49
C GLU A 152 -9.53 -4.35 -16.01
N PRO A 153 -8.59 -3.39 -16.00
CA PRO A 153 -8.92 -2.01 -15.72
C PRO A 153 -9.73 -1.44 -16.90
N LEU A 154 -10.95 -0.99 -16.61
CA LEU A 154 -11.80 -0.27 -17.58
C LEU A 154 -11.53 1.23 -17.59
N TRP A 155 -11.00 1.74 -16.49
CA TRP A 155 -10.62 3.13 -16.27
C TRP A 155 -9.54 3.17 -15.20
N SER A 156 -8.63 4.13 -15.30
CA SER A 156 -7.51 4.31 -14.40
C SER A 156 -7.29 5.79 -14.12
N HIS A 157 -6.91 6.12 -12.88
CA HIS A 157 -6.35 7.40 -12.51
C HIS A 157 -5.01 7.17 -11.81
N THR A 158 -4.01 8.00 -12.12
CA THR A 158 -2.64 7.89 -11.61
C THR A 158 -2.34 9.06 -10.67
N TYR A 159 -1.90 8.75 -9.47
CA TYR A 159 -1.38 9.67 -8.46
C TYR A 159 0.13 9.89 -8.69
N LEU A 160 0.72 10.88 -8.01
CA LEU A 160 2.17 10.93 -7.88
C LEU A 160 2.65 9.70 -7.08
N SER A 161 3.72 9.05 -7.55
CA SER A 161 4.29 7.91 -6.83
C SER A 161 4.76 8.35 -5.45
N PRO A 162 4.39 7.63 -4.37
CA PRO A 162 4.81 7.97 -3.01
C PRO A 162 6.31 7.77 -2.78
N ILE A 163 6.93 6.87 -3.54
CA ILE A 163 8.33 6.47 -3.39
C ILE A 163 8.92 6.29 -4.79
N GLU A 164 10.08 6.89 -5.03
CA GLU A 164 10.85 6.71 -6.25
C GLU A 164 12.32 6.58 -5.87
N GLN A 165 12.95 5.46 -6.24
CA GLN A 165 14.39 5.32 -6.03
C GLN A 165 15.13 6.17 -7.06
N ILE A 166 16.15 6.89 -6.62
CA ILE A 166 16.96 7.76 -7.49
C ILE A 166 18.42 7.35 -7.46
N ASP A 167 19.12 7.60 -8.56
CA ASP A 167 20.56 7.44 -8.63
C ASP A 167 21.24 8.52 -7.78
N HIS A 168 22.05 8.10 -6.80
CA HIS A 168 22.85 9.00 -5.98
C HIS A 168 24.24 8.38 -5.74
N PRO A 169 25.30 9.18 -5.51
CA PRO A 169 26.62 8.66 -5.17
C PRO A 169 26.69 7.88 -3.84
N ALA A 170 25.69 8.07 -2.97
CA ALA A 170 25.48 7.25 -1.78
C ALA A 170 24.66 6.02 -2.17
N ASP A 171 24.85 4.90 -1.46
CA ASP A 171 24.31 3.60 -1.87
C ASP A 171 22.77 3.56 -2.03
N PHE A 172 22.03 4.35 -1.23
CA PHE A 172 20.58 4.45 -1.34
C PHE A 172 20.08 5.89 -1.24
N ALA A 173 19.24 6.29 -2.20
CA ALA A 173 18.50 7.54 -2.17
C ALA A 173 17.10 7.36 -2.77
N PHE A 174 16.14 8.08 -2.21
CA PHE A 174 14.74 8.03 -2.61
C PHE A 174 14.14 9.43 -2.66
N LEU A 175 13.25 9.68 -3.62
CA LEU A 175 12.26 10.74 -3.52
C LEU A 175 11.04 10.19 -2.78
N ILE A 176 10.77 10.73 -1.60
CA ILE A 176 9.63 10.41 -0.77
C ILE A 176 8.62 11.54 -0.88
N ARG A 177 7.38 11.22 -1.25
CA ARG A 177 6.29 12.20 -1.42
C ARG A 177 5.19 11.95 -0.42
N GLY A 178 4.55 12.99 0.09
CA GLY A 178 3.43 12.86 1.01
C GLY A 178 2.64 14.15 1.14
N GLU A 179 1.40 14.06 1.58
CA GLU A 179 0.54 15.24 1.82
C GLU A 179 0.67 15.77 3.26
N SER A 180 1.43 15.07 4.11
CA SER A 180 1.81 15.50 5.46
C SER A 180 3.15 14.90 5.88
N PHE A 181 3.76 15.44 6.93
CA PHE A 181 4.98 14.87 7.51
C PHE A 181 4.76 13.44 8.05
N LYS A 182 3.56 13.13 8.54
CA LYS A 182 3.21 11.77 8.97
C LYS A 182 3.18 10.80 7.80
N GLU A 183 2.62 11.20 6.66
CA GLU A 183 2.68 10.38 5.44
C GLU A 183 4.12 10.22 4.93
N LEU A 184 4.91 11.30 4.92
CA LEU A 184 6.34 11.22 4.57
C LEU A 184 7.07 10.18 5.44
N TYR A 185 6.82 10.16 6.75
CA TYR A 185 7.43 9.19 7.66
C TYR A 185 7.14 7.74 7.27
N PHE A 186 5.87 7.42 7.03
CA PHE A 186 5.49 6.05 6.71
C PHE A 186 5.91 5.64 5.29
N HIS A 187 5.86 6.55 4.32
CA HIS A 187 6.38 6.29 2.99
C HIS A 187 7.91 6.09 3.05
N ALA A 188 8.64 6.87 3.86
CA ALA A 188 10.07 6.68 4.10
C ALA A 188 10.38 5.33 4.78
N ILE A 189 9.63 4.92 5.82
CA ILE A 189 9.76 3.57 6.40
C ILE A 189 9.57 2.50 5.35
N THR A 190 8.54 2.66 4.51
CA THR A 190 8.22 1.68 3.48
C THR A 190 9.37 1.58 2.48
N ALA A 191 9.94 2.70 2.04
CA ALA A 191 11.12 2.73 1.17
C ALA A 191 12.33 2.05 1.81
N LEU A 192 12.68 2.41 3.06
CA LEU A 192 13.79 1.79 3.78
C LEU A 192 13.59 0.28 3.97
N SER A 193 12.34 -0.17 4.18
CA SER A 193 12.04 -1.59 4.36
C SER A 193 12.20 -2.42 3.09
N MET A 194 12.22 -1.79 1.91
CA MET A 194 12.59 -2.46 0.66
C MET A 194 14.05 -2.89 0.68
N ALA A 195 14.93 -2.13 1.34
CA ALA A 195 16.33 -2.49 1.56
C ALA A 195 16.52 -3.36 2.82
N CYS A 196 15.72 -3.11 3.88
CA CYS A 196 15.85 -3.80 5.17
C CYS A 196 14.48 -4.16 5.76
N SER A 197 13.97 -5.34 5.42
CA SER A 197 12.66 -5.84 5.89
C SER A 197 12.50 -5.89 7.42
N ALA A 198 13.59 -5.94 8.19
CA ALA A 198 13.55 -5.87 9.66
C ALA A 198 12.87 -4.60 10.16
N LEU A 199 12.88 -3.50 9.39
CA LEU A 199 12.17 -2.26 9.74
C LEU A 199 10.65 -2.43 9.85
N LEU A 200 10.08 -3.52 9.33
CA LEU A 200 8.67 -3.85 9.45
C LEU A 200 8.33 -4.66 10.72
N ASP A 201 9.29 -4.86 11.63
CA ASP A 201 9.05 -5.54 12.90
C ASP A 201 7.97 -4.80 13.70
N SER A 202 6.84 -5.48 13.91
CA SER A 202 5.68 -4.97 14.64
C SER A 202 5.93 -4.77 16.13
N GLU A 203 6.98 -5.39 16.68
CA GLU A 203 7.36 -5.20 18.09
C GLU A 203 7.98 -3.81 18.33
N ILE A 204 8.36 -3.09 17.28
CA ILE A 204 8.94 -1.77 17.41
C ILE A 204 7.85 -0.71 17.40
N PRO A 205 7.70 0.04 18.50
CA PRO A 205 6.68 1.06 18.60
C PRO A 205 6.85 2.13 17.52
N LEU A 206 5.73 2.68 17.09
CA LEU A 206 5.74 3.89 16.29
C LEU A 206 6.25 5.06 17.16
N PRO A 207 6.88 6.06 16.55
CA PRO A 207 7.31 7.25 17.25
C PRO A 207 6.10 7.98 17.83
N ASN A 208 6.36 8.87 18.78
CA ASN A 208 5.32 9.79 19.24
C ASN A 208 4.84 10.65 18.06
N MET A 209 3.58 10.51 17.67
CA MET A 209 3.01 11.22 16.53
C MET A 209 3.18 12.74 16.57
N GLY A 210 3.35 13.33 17.76
CA GLY A 210 3.62 14.76 17.92
C GLY A 210 4.96 15.21 17.32
N ILE A 211 5.95 14.33 17.23
CA ILE A 211 7.26 14.65 16.62
C ILE A 211 7.14 14.76 15.11
N LEU A 212 6.19 14.06 14.47
CA LEU A 212 5.97 14.04 13.02
C LEU A 212 5.25 15.30 12.50
N SER A 213 5.65 16.47 12.99
CA SER A 213 5.11 17.79 12.61
C SER A 213 6.09 18.62 11.77
N SER A 214 7.31 18.13 11.58
CA SER A 214 8.36 18.72 10.74
C SER A 214 9.20 17.62 10.09
N LEU A 215 10.03 17.97 9.11
CA LEU A 215 10.97 17.03 8.52
C LEU A 215 11.99 16.52 9.54
N ASP A 216 12.50 17.40 10.41
CA ASP A 216 13.46 16.99 11.45
C ASP A 216 12.90 15.90 12.36
N GLY A 217 11.62 16.01 12.73
CA GLY A 217 10.97 14.98 13.54
C GLY A 217 10.66 13.70 12.76
N VAL A 218 10.44 13.78 11.44
CA VAL A 218 10.41 12.59 10.56
C VAL A 218 11.77 11.89 10.60
N ILE A 219 12.86 12.62 10.39
CA ILE A 219 14.23 12.09 10.41
C ILE A 219 14.58 11.50 11.78
N GLU A 220 14.25 12.20 12.87
CA GLU A 220 14.43 11.72 14.25
C GLU A 220 13.70 10.40 14.47
N GLY A 221 12.40 10.33 14.13
CA GLY A 221 11.62 9.10 14.28
C GLY A 221 12.11 7.93 13.41
N LEU A 222 12.73 8.20 12.26
CA LEU A 222 13.33 7.17 11.41
C LEU A 222 14.63 6.65 12.04
N ASN A 223 15.51 7.56 12.47
CA ASN A 223 16.79 7.22 13.10
C ASN A 223 16.61 6.48 14.43
N GLU A 224 15.62 6.85 15.24
CA GLU A 224 15.26 6.09 16.45
C GLU A 224 14.88 4.64 16.10
N ARG A 225 14.04 4.45 15.07
CA ARG A 225 13.63 3.11 14.61
C ARG A 225 14.81 2.30 14.08
N ILE A 226 15.67 2.92 13.28
CA ILE A 226 16.90 2.29 12.75
C ILE A 226 17.81 1.86 13.90
N ALA A 227 18.06 2.72 14.89
CA ALA A 227 18.92 2.42 16.03
C ALA A 227 18.38 1.25 16.88
N VAL A 228 17.06 1.18 17.09
CA VAL A 228 16.44 0.04 17.80
C VAL A 228 16.61 -1.25 17.02
N ILE A 229 16.39 -1.23 15.71
CA ILE A 229 16.59 -2.42 14.86
C ILE A 229 18.05 -2.84 14.84
N ASP A 230 18.99 -1.91 14.66
CA ASP A 230 20.42 -2.20 14.63
C ASP A 230 20.88 -2.83 15.94
N GLY A 231 20.45 -2.29 17.09
CA GLY A 231 20.75 -2.88 18.39
C GLY A 231 20.20 -4.30 18.58
N LYS A 232 19.09 -4.66 17.93
CA LYS A 232 18.45 -5.99 18.04
C LYS A 232 19.01 -7.00 17.03
N TRP A 233 19.32 -6.57 15.81
CA TRP A 233 19.57 -7.45 14.68
C TRP A 233 20.91 -7.22 13.96
N GLY A 234 21.58 -6.08 14.19
CA GLY A 234 22.81 -5.68 13.51
C GLY A 234 22.60 -5.46 12.01
N ILE A 235 22.10 -4.29 11.64
CA ILE A 235 21.77 -3.98 10.24
C ILE A 235 22.82 -3.07 9.58
N GLU A 236 22.82 -3.04 8.25
CA GLU A 236 23.75 -2.19 7.50
C GLU A 236 23.35 -0.71 7.63
N LEU A 237 22.06 -0.37 7.52
CA LEU A 237 21.58 1.01 7.60
C LEU A 237 22.07 1.72 8.88
N LYS A 238 22.82 2.81 8.71
CA LYS A 238 23.37 3.64 9.81
C LYS A 238 22.44 4.77 10.21
N GLY A 239 21.68 5.30 9.27
CA GLY A 239 20.72 6.35 9.53
C GLY A 239 20.37 7.16 8.29
N VAL A 240 19.53 8.17 8.52
CA VAL A 240 19.15 9.19 7.56
C VAL A 240 19.78 10.50 8.02
N PRO A 241 20.74 11.08 7.27
CA PRO A 241 21.35 12.35 7.63
C PRO A 241 20.35 13.51 7.51
N TYR A 242 20.62 14.59 8.25
CA TYR A 242 19.86 15.84 8.14
C TYR A 242 20.27 16.63 6.88
N SER A 243 19.97 16.09 5.70
CA SER A 243 20.07 16.80 4.43
C SER A 243 18.76 17.51 4.11
N HIS A 244 18.82 18.81 3.81
CA HIS A 244 17.64 19.69 3.74
C HIS A 244 17.09 19.84 2.31
N SER A 245 16.80 18.72 1.66
CA SER A 245 16.27 18.65 0.30
C SER A 245 14.73 18.50 0.27
N LEU A 246 14.04 19.21 1.15
CA LEU A 246 12.57 19.28 1.15
C LEU A 246 12.09 20.33 0.15
N ARG A 247 11.22 19.91 -0.77
CA ARG A 247 10.49 20.78 -1.69
C ARG A 247 9.00 20.69 -1.37
N ILE A 248 8.30 21.80 -1.57
CA ILE A 248 6.83 21.84 -1.58
C ILE A 248 6.43 22.08 -3.03
N LEU A 249 5.69 21.14 -3.62
CA LEU A 249 5.20 21.24 -4.99
C LEU A 249 4.04 22.26 -5.08
N GLU A 250 3.64 22.64 -6.29
CA GLU A 250 2.63 23.70 -6.52
C GLU A 250 1.27 23.43 -5.85
N ASP A 251 0.97 22.16 -5.59
CA ASP A 251 -0.26 21.70 -4.96
C ASP A 251 -0.11 21.45 -3.44
N GLY A 252 1.03 21.79 -2.84
CA GLY A 252 1.29 21.58 -1.41
C GLY A 252 1.75 20.17 -1.05
N VAL A 253 2.00 19.30 -2.03
CA VAL A 253 2.67 18.01 -1.79
C VAL A 253 4.09 18.25 -1.28
N LEU A 254 4.46 17.54 -0.21
CA LEU A 254 5.82 17.52 0.29
C LEU A 254 6.60 16.48 -0.51
N GLU A 255 7.78 16.87 -0.99
CA GLU A 255 8.72 15.98 -1.66
C GLU A 255 10.08 16.10 -0.99
N TRP A 256 10.60 14.99 -0.49
CA TRP A 256 11.85 14.92 0.23
C TRP A 256 12.79 13.95 -0.47
N GLU A 257 13.96 14.44 -0.85
CA GLU A 257 15.07 13.59 -1.27
C GLU A 257 15.76 13.01 -0.02
N MET A 258 15.37 11.79 0.32
CA MET A 258 15.92 11.02 1.43
C MET A 258 17.17 10.28 0.98
N ILE A 259 18.32 10.65 1.53
CA ILE A 259 19.59 9.93 1.39
C ILE A 259 19.73 9.00 2.60
N VAL A 260 20.31 7.81 2.42
CA VAL A 260 20.48 6.83 3.50
C VAL A 260 21.94 6.43 3.61
N ASP A 261 22.47 6.50 4.82
CA ASP A 261 23.82 6.03 5.14
C ASP A 261 23.77 4.52 5.47
N VAL A 262 24.70 3.75 4.92
CA VAL A 262 24.86 2.30 5.13
C VAL A 262 26.25 1.93 5.65
#